data_AF-A0A167CPB0-F1
#
_entry.id   AF-A0A167CPB0-F1
#
_cell.length_a   1.000
_cell.length_b   1.000
_cell.length_c   1.000
_cell.angle_alpha   90.00
_cell.angle_beta   90.00
_cell.angle_gamma   90.00
#
_symmetry.space_group_name_H-M   'P 1'
#
loop_
_entity.id
_entity.type
_entity.pdbx_description
1 polymer ?
#
loop_
_entity_poly.entity_id
_entity_poly.type
_entity_poly.pdbx_seq_one_letter_code
_entity_poly.pdbx_strand_id
1 'polypeptide(L)'
;MPYLIEHGGPRASFTLLTGGLADLGIGGINSITAGARTSLAAVAAFENLKTNVRFNEIHLNYTIEHESTIQEKGLIHASKTSDFAQVYREVLARPAIRGCRISVHGQEDIDVLKIENKLPTSDFIQVANGEEDVSGKVRRMREEVALLHADFTG
;
A
#
# COMPACT_ATOMS: atom_id res chain seq x y z
N MET A 1 -10.37 5.91 8.65
CA MET A 1 -9.46 5.59 9.78
C MET A 1 -9.23 6.80 10.70
N PRO A 2 -9.97 6.96 11.82
CA PRO A 2 -9.92 8.16 12.67
C PRO A 2 -8.55 8.51 13.25
N TYR A 3 -7.81 7.50 13.76
CA TYR A 3 -6.50 7.71 14.39
C TYR A 3 -5.48 8.41 13.48
N LEU A 4 -5.44 8.03 12.19
CA LEU A 4 -4.51 8.61 11.22
C LEU A 4 -4.86 10.05 10.86
N ILE A 5 -6.14 10.41 10.92
CA ILE A 5 -6.63 11.75 10.65
C ILE A 5 -6.30 12.66 11.84
N GLU A 6 -6.56 12.18 13.06
CA GLU A 6 -6.28 12.90 14.31
C GLU A 6 -4.79 13.27 14.47
N HIS A 7 -3.90 12.36 14.07
CA HIS A 7 -2.44 12.55 14.17
C HIS A 7 -1.81 13.02 12.85
N GLY A 8 -2.63 13.35 11.85
CA GLY A 8 -2.18 13.67 10.51
C GLY A 8 -1.87 15.15 10.33
N GLY A 9 -0.60 15.49 10.12
CA GLY A 9 -0.23 16.83 9.61
C GLY A 9 -0.77 17.09 8.19
N PRO A 10 -0.64 18.31 7.65
CA PRO A 10 -1.19 18.67 6.33
C PRO A 10 -0.72 17.78 5.16
N ARG A 11 0.43 17.13 5.30
CA ARG A 11 1.01 16.19 4.31
C ARG A 11 1.20 14.77 4.86
N ALA A 12 0.34 14.36 5.79
CA ALA A 12 0.43 13.05 6.45
C ALA A 12 0.54 11.91 5.44
N SER A 13 1.53 11.04 5.66
CA SER A 13 1.78 9.88 4.83
C SER A 13 2.17 8.72 5.72
N PHE A 14 1.44 7.62 5.58
CA PHE A 14 1.72 6.36 6.23
C PHE A 14 2.17 5.36 5.18
N THR A 15 3.13 4.52 5.54
CA THR A 15 3.69 3.53 4.62
C THR A 15 3.83 2.21 5.35
N LEU A 16 3.10 1.20 4.86
CA LEU A 16 3.15 -0.15 5.39
C LEU A 16 4.15 -0.96 4.57
N LEU A 17 5.13 -1.55 5.24
CA LEU A 17 6.07 -2.46 4.59
C LEU A 17 5.49 -3.88 4.57
N THR A 18 5.45 -4.49 3.40
CA THR A 18 5.09 -5.90 3.17
C THR A 18 6.32 -6.65 2.67
N GLY A 19 6.38 -7.95 2.95
CA GLY A 19 7.49 -8.80 2.53
C GLY A 19 7.10 -9.66 1.32
N GLY A 20 8.04 -9.86 0.40
CA GLY A 20 7.88 -10.67 -0.81
C GLY A 20 8.07 -12.18 -0.63
N LEU A 21 8.28 -12.68 0.60
CA LEU A 21 8.40 -14.12 0.85
C LEU A 21 7.15 -14.91 0.42
N ALA A 22 5.98 -14.26 0.40
CA ALA A 22 4.74 -14.85 -0.08
C ALA A 22 4.77 -15.16 -1.58
N ASP A 23 5.46 -14.33 -2.37
CA ASP A 23 5.59 -14.52 -3.82
C ASP A 23 6.40 -15.76 -4.15
N LEU A 24 7.32 -16.14 -3.26
CA LEU A 24 8.15 -17.32 -3.37
C LEU A 24 7.51 -18.59 -2.79
N GLY A 25 6.35 -18.48 -2.13
CA GLY A 25 5.68 -19.62 -1.48
C GLY A 25 6.44 -20.18 -0.28
N ILE A 26 7.36 -19.42 0.33
CA ILE A 26 8.17 -19.82 1.50
C ILE A 26 7.83 -18.96 2.71
N GLY A 27 8.49 -19.15 3.86
CA GLY A 27 8.40 -18.22 5.00
C GLY A 27 7.18 -18.37 5.92
N GLY A 28 6.29 -19.33 5.65
CA GLY A 28 5.21 -19.73 6.56
C GLY A 28 4.34 -18.56 7.05
N ILE A 29 4.29 -18.36 8.37
CA ILE A 29 3.49 -17.29 8.99
C ILE A 29 3.88 -15.89 8.53
N ASN A 30 5.14 -15.64 8.17
CA ASN A 30 5.60 -14.34 7.68
C ASN A 30 4.98 -14.00 6.32
N SER A 31 4.75 -15.01 5.49
CA SER A 31 4.13 -14.86 4.17
C SER A 31 2.61 -14.71 4.26
N ILE A 32 1.95 -15.46 5.14
CA ILE A 32 0.53 -15.29 5.41
C ILE A 32 0.25 -13.87 5.93
N THR A 33 1.06 -13.39 6.88
CA THR A 33 0.93 -12.03 7.42
C THR A 33 1.27 -10.96 6.39
N ALA A 34 2.14 -11.22 5.41
CA ALA A 34 2.37 -10.32 4.28
C ALA A 34 1.12 -10.15 3.40
N GLY A 35 0.37 -11.23 3.14
CA GLY A 35 -0.92 -11.17 2.45
C GLY A 35 -1.95 -10.35 3.22
N ALA A 36 -2.07 -10.57 4.54
CA ALA A 36 -2.98 -9.78 5.38
C ALA A 36 -2.62 -8.28 5.38
N ARG A 37 -1.32 -7.94 5.50
CA ARG A 37 -0.84 -6.55 5.40
C ARG A 37 -1.13 -5.93 4.04
N THR A 38 -0.97 -6.70 2.97
CA THR A 38 -1.30 -6.27 1.60
C THR A 38 -2.76 -5.81 1.51
N SER A 39 -3.68 -6.59 2.07
CA SER A 39 -5.11 -6.24 2.10
C SER A 39 -5.39 -5.04 2.99
N LEU A 40 -4.77 -4.98 4.18
CA LEU A 40 -4.89 -3.85 5.09
C LEU A 40 -4.49 -2.53 4.41
N ALA A 41 -3.37 -2.52 3.68
CA ALA A 41 -2.92 -1.32 2.97
C ALA A 41 -3.91 -0.89 1.88
N ALA A 42 -4.64 -1.81 1.24
CA ALA A 42 -5.66 -1.46 0.25
C ALA A 42 -6.88 -0.83 0.91
N VAL A 43 -7.37 -1.41 2.01
CA VAL A 43 -8.48 -0.85 2.80
C VAL A 43 -8.09 0.52 3.35
N ALA A 44 -6.89 0.66 3.93
CA ALA A 44 -6.41 1.94 4.46
C ALA A 44 -6.26 3.00 3.36
N ALA A 45 -5.84 2.63 2.15
CA ALA A 45 -5.82 3.54 1.01
C ALA A 45 -7.25 3.99 0.62
N PHE A 46 -8.19 3.06 0.52
CA PHE A 46 -9.58 3.34 0.18
C PHE A 46 -10.26 4.26 1.21
N GLU A 47 -10.17 3.91 2.50
CA GLU A 47 -10.75 4.65 3.62
C GLU A 47 -10.21 6.07 3.77
N ASN A 48 -9.07 6.38 3.15
CA ASN A 48 -8.46 7.69 3.18
C ASN A 48 -8.59 8.44 1.86
N LEU A 49 -9.29 7.94 0.84
CA LEU A 49 -9.43 8.60 -0.48
C LEU A 49 -9.85 10.07 -0.40
N LYS A 50 -10.75 10.40 0.54
CA LYS A 50 -11.28 11.76 0.73
C LYS A 50 -10.59 12.56 1.85
N THR A 51 -9.50 12.07 2.40
CA THR A 51 -8.76 12.74 3.49
C THR A 51 -7.40 13.25 3.00
N ASN A 52 -6.77 14.14 3.77
CA ASN A 52 -5.39 14.58 3.49
C ASN A 52 -4.34 13.49 3.76
N VAL A 53 -4.73 12.36 4.36
CA VAL A 53 -3.83 11.26 4.71
C VAL A 53 -3.55 10.42 3.47
N ARG A 54 -2.27 10.17 3.17
CA ARG A 54 -1.84 9.20 2.16
C ARG A 54 -1.48 7.90 2.85
N PHE A 55 -1.94 6.77 2.32
CA PHE A 55 -1.54 5.45 2.79
C PHE A 55 -0.94 4.67 1.62
N ASN A 56 0.32 4.27 1.73
CA ASN A 56 1.06 3.56 0.69
C ASN A 56 1.58 2.23 1.23
N GLU A 57 1.88 1.32 0.32
CA GLU A 57 2.55 0.06 0.61
C GLU A 57 3.95 0.08 -0.01
N ILE A 58 4.98 -0.33 0.74
CA ILE A 58 6.23 -0.77 0.12
C ILE A 58 6.26 -2.29 0.17
N HIS A 59 6.26 -2.90 -1.01
CA HIS A 59 6.45 -4.33 -1.17
C HIS A 59 7.95 -4.61 -1.33
N LEU A 60 8.57 -5.09 -0.25
CA LEU A 60 9.99 -5.38 -0.19
C LEU A 60 10.23 -6.87 -0.43
N ASN A 61 10.88 -7.19 -1.54
CA ASN A 61 11.28 -8.55 -1.88
C ASN A 61 12.81 -8.64 -2.00
N TYR A 62 13.49 -8.08 -1.01
CA TYR A 62 14.95 -7.99 -0.98
C TYR A 62 15.44 -7.82 0.46
N THR A 63 16.70 -8.19 0.75
CA THR A 63 17.26 -8.11 2.11
C THR A 63 17.87 -6.74 2.35
N ILE A 64 17.48 -6.10 3.45
CA ILE A 64 18.05 -4.83 3.90
C ILE A 64 18.65 -5.03 5.28
N GLU A 65 19.89 -4.59 5.43
CA GLU A 65 20.62 -4.73 6.68
C GLU A 65 21.41 -3.46 7.00
N HIS A 66 21.83 -3.34 8.26
CA HIS A 66 22.73 -2.28 8.68
C HIS A 66 24.11 -2.48 8.04
N GLU A 67 24.81 -1.39 7.72
CA GLU A 67 26.08 -1.44 7.00
C GLU A 67 27.14 -2.27 7.74
N SER A 68 27.15 -2.16 9.08
CA SER A 68 28.03 -2.96 9.94
C SER A 68 27.74 -4.45 9.84
N THR A 69 26.46 -4.84 9.78
CA THR A 69 26.03 -6.25 9.66
C THR A 69 26.42 -6.83 8.30
N ILE A 70 26.27 -6.05 7.23
CA ILE A 70 26.67 -6.46 5.88
C ILE A 70 28.17 -6.72 5.82
N GLN A 71 28.97 -5.81 6.39
CA GLN A 71 30.42 -5.94 6.45
C GLN A 71 30.87 -7.14 7.31
N GLU A 72 30.26 -7.32 8.49
CA GLU A 72 30.59 -8.41 9.41
C GLU A 72 30.24 -9.79 8.82
N LYS A 73 29.06 -9.92 8.23
CA LYS A 73 28.53 -11.20 7.74
C LYS A 73 28.82 -11.47 6.26
N GLY A 74 29.46 -10.52 5.56
CA GLY A 74 29.76 -10.64 4.13
C GLY A 74 28.51 -10.80 3.26
N LEU A 75 27.42 -10.09 3.59
CA LEU A 75 26.14 -10.21 2.89
C LEU A 75 26.19 -9.52 1.51
N ILE A 76 26.65 -10.24 0.49
CA ILE A 76 26.82 -9.73 -0.88
C ILE A 76 25.51 -9.37 -1.60
N HIS A 77 24.36 -9.81 -1.09
CA HIS A 77 23.03 -9.61 -1.68
C HIS A 77 22.09 -8.81 -0.76
N ALA A 78 22.64 -8.05 0.19
CA ALA A 78 21.86 -7.14 1.02
C ALA A 78 22.18 -5.69 0.68
N SER A 79 21.15 -4.84 0.71
CA SER A 79 21.30 -3.39 0.55
C SER A 79 21.42 -2.75 1.92
N LYS A 80 22.11 -1.62 1.93
CA LYS A 80 22.28 -0.81 3.12
C LYS A 80 20.96 -0.16 3.51
N THR A 81 20.74 -0.03 4.80
CA THR A 81 19.57 0.67 5.32
C THR A 81 19.59 2.15 4.91
N SER A 82 20.77 2.76 4.80
CA SER A 82 20.93 4.14 4.29
C SER A 82 20.38 4.32 2.87
N ASP A 83 20.57 3.31 2.03
CA ASP A 83 20.20 3.36 0.62
C ASP A 83 18.69 3.18 0.52
N PHE A 84 18.13 2.21 1.24
CA PHE A 84 16.68 2.01 1.27
C PHE A 84 15.90 3.21 1.85
N ALA A 85 16.50 3.99 2.76
CA ALA A 85 15.88 5.21 3.27
C ALA A 85 15.51 6.21 2.14
N GLN A 86 16.18 6.13 0.98
CA GLN A 86 15.82 6.89 -0.21
C GLN A 86 14.40 6.60 -0.69
N VAL A 87 13.92 5.36 -0.61
CA VAL A 87 12.55 4.98 -0.98
C VAL A 87 11.54 5.78 -0.16
N TYR A 88 11.73 5.84 1.16
CA TYR A 88 10.86 6.64 2.03
C TYR A 88 10.95 8.13 1.71
N ARG A 89 12.15 8.66 1.45
CA ARG A 89 12.33 10.07 1.06
C ARG A 89 11.54 10.39 -0.20
N GLU A 90 11.62 9.54 -1.22
CA GLU A 90 10.90 9.74 -2.48
C GLU A 90 9.38 9.65 -2.32
N VAL A 91 8.88 8.68 -1.53
CA VAL A 91 7.45 8.56 -1.20
C VAL A 91 6.93 9.80 -0.46
N LEU A 92 7.73 10.37 0.44
CA LEU A 92 7.38 11.59 1.16
C LEU A 92 7.45 12.84 0.28
N ALA A 93 8.46 12.91 -0.59
CA ALA A 93 8.73 14.04 -1.48
C ALA A 93 7.69 14.19 -2.59
N ARG A 94 7.05 13.09 -3.03
CA ARG A 94 6.10 13.06 -4.16
C ARG A 94 4.64 12.89 -3.67
N PRO A 95 3.85 13.96 -3.51
CA PRO A 95 2.47 13.88 -3.01
C PRO A 95 1.54 13.04 -3.89
N ALA A 96 1.87 12.92 -5.19
CA ALA A 96 1.13 12.11 -6.15
C ALA A 96 1.17 10.60 -5.80
N ILE A 97 2.14 10.14 -5.00
CA ILE A 97 2.18 8.77 -4.50
C ILE A 97 1.17 8.65 -3.35
N ARG A 98 -0.02 8.17 -3.67
CA ARG A 98 -1.18 8.05 -2.78
C ARG A 98 -1.95 6.78 -3.11
N GLY A 99 -2.07 5.89 -2.12
CA GLY A 99 -2.76 4.62 -2.36
C GLY A 99 -2.00 3.75 -3.35
N CYS A 100 -0.67 3.83 -3.35
CA CYS A 100 0.18 3.09 -4.27
C CYS A 100 0.89 1.93 -3.56
N ARG A 101 1.22 0.91 -4.32
CA ARG A 101 2.28 -0.06 -4.01
C ARG A 101 3.58 0.40 -4.66
N ILE A 102 4.66 0.38 -3.90
CA ILE A 102 6.02 0.61 -4.35
C ILE A 102 6.78 -0.70 -4.24
N SER A 103 7.19 -1.29 -5.36
CA SER A 103 7.84 -2.59 -5.38
C SER A 103 9.36 -2.42 -5.40
N VAL A 104 10.05 -3.06 -4.46
CA VAL A 104 11.51 -3.00 -4.30
C VAL A 104 12.07 -4.42 -4.26
N HIS A 105 12.64 -4.86 -5.38
CA HIS A 105 13.23 -6.20 -5.55
C HIS A 105 14.76 -6.18 -5.59
N GLY A 106 15.36 -4.99 -5.70
CA GLY A 106 16.80 -4.81 -5.80
C GLY A 106 17.21 -3.34 -5.69
N GLN A 107 18.51 -3.09 -5.85
CA GLN A 107 19.06 -1.74 -5.72
C GLN A 107 18.56 -0.80 -6.83
N GLU A 108 18.34 -1.32 -8.03
CA GLU A 108 17.79 -0.59 -9.16
C GLU A 108 16.41 0.01 -8.87
N ASP A 109 15.62 -0.68 -8.04
CA ASP A 109 14.28 -0.24 -7.65
C ASP A 109 14.31 0.86 -6.57
N ILE A 110 15.44 1.02 -5.88
CA ILE A 110 15.68 2.14 -4.95
C ILE A 110 15.96 3.42 -5.73
N ASP A 111 16.71 3.30 -6.84
CA ASP A 111 17.04 4.42 -7.71
C ASP A 111 15.84 4.84 -8.56
N VAL A 112 15.07 3.87 -9.06
CA VAL A 112 13.89 4.09 -9.90
C VAL A 112 12.69 3.33 -9.33
N LEU A 113 11.88 4.03 -8.53
CA LEU A 113 10.71 3.43 -7.89
C LEU A 113 9.71 2.87 -8.91
N LYS A 114 9.38 1.59 -8.76
CA LYS A 114 8.25 0.93 -9.44
C LYS A 114 6.96 1.21 -8.65
N ILE A 115 6.07 2.02 -9.23
CA ILE A 115 4.86 2.51 -8.54
C ILE A 115 3.63 1.98 -9.26
N GLU A 116 2.73 1.36 -8.51
CA GLU A 116 1.45 0.83 -9.00
C GLU A 116 0.30 1.34 -8.14
N ASN A 117 -0.83 1.64 -8.76
CA ASN A 117 -2.04 1.99 -8.01
C ASN A 117 -2.56 0.75 -7.29
N LYS A 118 -2.82 0.88 -5.99
CA LYS A 118 -3.30 -0.23 -5.17
C LYS A 118 -4.80 -0.47 -5.31
N LEU A 119 -5.54 0.58 -5.63
CA LEU A 119 -6.97 0.50 -5.89
C LEU A 119 -7.18 0.24 -7.38
N PRO A 120 -8.13 -0.65 -7.74
CA PRO A 120 -8.44 -0.91 -9.13
C PRO A 120 -9.05 0.32 -9.80
N THR A 121 -8.84 0.45 -11.11
CA THR A 121 -9.59 1.41 -11.91
C THR A 121 -11.01 0.88 -12.08
N SER A 122 -11.97 1.41 -11.34
CA SER A 122 -13.39 1.07 -11.46
C SER A 122 -14.27 2.28 -11.19
N ASP A 123 -15.47 2.29 -11.80
CA ASP A 123 -16.51 3.30 -11.58
C ASP A 123 -16.81 3.46 -10.08
N PHE A 124 -16.78 2.36 -9.32
CA PHE A 124 -16.97 2.38 -7.87
C PHE A 124 -15.90 3.22 -7.16
N ILE A 125 -14.63 3.04 -7.52
CA ILE A 125 -13.51 3.77 -6.90
C ILE A 125 -13.55 5.24 -7.32
N GLN A 126 -13.87 5.54 -8.58
CA GLN A 126 -14.05 6.90 -9.09
C GLN A 126 -15.14 7.66 -8.30
N VAL A 127 -16.32 7.05 -8.17
CA VAL A 127 -17.43 7.63 -7.38
C VAL A 127 -17.07 7.72 -5.90
N ALA A 128 -16.38 6.72 -5.35
CA ALA A 128 -15.85 6.77 -3.99
C ALA A 128 -14.79 7.87 -3.80
N ASN A 129 -14.11 8.29 -4.86
CA ASN A 129 -13.18 9.42 -4.85
C ASN A 129 -13.87 10.78 -5.08
N GLY A 130 -15.20 10.79 -5.25
CA GLY A 130 -16.00 12.00 -5.41
C GLY A 130 -16.36 12.36 -6.84
N GLU A 131 -16.06 11.50 -7.82
CA GLU A 131 -16.53 11.66 -9.19
C GLU A 131 -18.03 11.37 -9.29
N GLU A 132 -18.69 11.96 -10.30
CA GLU A 132 -20.13 11.76 -10.52
C GLU A 132 -20.39 10.37 -11.12
N ASP A 133 -21.45 9.69 -10.65
CA ASP A 133 -21.86 8.38 -11.19
C ASP A 133 -22.64 8.56 -12.51
N VAL A 134 -21.92 8.96 -13.56
CA VAL A 134 -22.52 9.27 -14.89
C VAL A 134 -23.22 8.03 -15.48
N SER A 135 -22.69 6.83 -15.23
CA SER A 135 -23.25 5.58 -15.77
C SER A 135 -24.43 5.04 -14.96
N GLY A 136 -24.63 5.54 -13.73
CA GLY A 136 -25.62 5.03 -12.78
C GLY A 136 -25.33 3.60 -12.28
N LYS A 137 -24.20 3.01 -12.67
CA LYS A 137 -23.84 1.63 -12.32
C LYS A 137 -23.54 1.49 -10.85
N VAL A 138 -22.89 2.48 -10.23
CA VAL A 138 -22.54 2.43 -8.82
C VAL A 138 -23.80 2.51 -7.96
N ARG A 139 -24.76 3.36 -8.34
CA ARG A 139 -26.08 3.41 -7.71
C ARG A 139 -26.81 2.06 -7.77
N ARG A 140 -26.90 1.46 -8.97
CA ARG A 140 -27.56 0.15 -9.15
C ARG A 140 -26.88 -0.94 -8.30
N MET A 141 -25.56 -0.99 -8.30
CA MET A 141 -24.80 -1.98 -7.51
C MET A 141 -25.07 -1.82 -6.00
N ARG A 142 -25.18 -0.59 -5.49
CA ARG A 142 -25.53 -0.33 -4.09
C ARG A 142 -26.96 -0.77 -3.74
N GLU A 143 -27.90 -0.54 -4.64
CA GLU A 143 -29.29 -0.99 -4.49
C GLU A 143 -29.36 -2.53 -4.42
N GLU A 144 -28.64 -3.24 -5.31
CA GLU A 144 -28.56 -4.71 -5.32
C GLU A 144 -27.94 -5.27 -4.04
N VAL A 145 -26.85 -4.67 -3.55
CA VAL A 145 -26.20 -5.06 -2.30
C VAL A 145 -27.12 -4.83 -1.09
N ALA A 146 -27.85 -3.70 -1.08
CA ALA A 146 -28.79 -3.41 0.00
C ALA A 146 -29.96 -4.42 0.05
N LEU A 147 -30.48 -4.84 -1.12
CA LEU A 147 -31.50 -5.88 -1.22
C LEU A 147 -30.99 -7.22 -0.68
N LEU A 148 -29.78 -7.62 -1.08
CA LEU A 148 -29.15 -8.85 -0.57
C LEU A 148 -29.02 -8.82 0.95
N HIS A 149 -28.58 -7.71 1.55
CA HIS A 149 -28.47 -7.61 3.00
C HIS A 149 -29.81 -7.66 3.73
N ALA A 150 -30.89 -7.16 3.13
CA ALA A 150 -32.23 -7.25 3.71
C ALA A 150 -32.68 -8.73 3.82
N ASP A 151 -32.38 -9.55 2.81
CA ASP A 151 -32.75 -10.97 2.78
C ASP A 151 -31.99 -11.84 3.79
N PHE A 152 -30.79 -11.42 4.25
CA PHE A 152 -30.00 -12.14 5.26
C PHE A 152 -30.28 -11.74 6.71
N THR A 153 -31.15 -10.75 6.93
CA THR A 153 -31.54 -10.26 8.27
C THR A 153 -32.98 -10.60 8.67
N GLY A 154 -33.68 -11.39 7.85
CA GLY A 154 -35.04 -11.90 8.10
C GLY A 154 -35.08 -13.23 8.84
#